data_AF-A0A1V8UMB6-F1
#
_entry.id   AF-A0A1V8UMB6-F1
#
_cell.length_a   1.000
_cell.length_b   1.000
_cell.length_c   1.000
_cell.angle_alpha   90.00
_cell.angle_beta   90.00
_cell.angle_gamma   90.00
#
_symmetry.space_group_name_H-M   'P 1'
#
loop_
_entity.id
_entity.type
_entity.pdbx_description
1 polymer ?
#
loop_
_entity_poly.entity_id
_entity_poly.type
_entity_poly.pdbx_seq_one_letter_code
_entity_poly.pdbx_strand_id
1 'polypeptide(L)'
;MTTTCAAVSESPLLRLSGELRNVLWRLVVIQEDHVPYTNTGVEEPGLLLVCHATRSEAASIFYLENKILAHVPSYDPTSLVLLKQRFLALDLTTADHSCIELSIGGAADWSNLQKWLKLIFTNALRRKPTYDSQTTVQESIIVGMFRMVTAMRGQEMSWKLVASLLEDQRRTLALLRPGWELKSATHE
;
A
#
# COMPACT_ATOMS: atom_id res chain seq x y z
N MET A 1 1.46 -6.39 -39.32
CA MET A 1 1.54 -5.33 -38.27
C MET A 1 0.62 -4.13 -38.58
N THR A 2 -0.47 -4.30 -39.35
CA THR A 2 -1.30 -3.18 -39.85
C THR A 2 -2.67 -3.05 -39.15
N THR A 3 -3.08 -4.04 -38.37
CA THR A 3 -4.47 -4.13 -37.85
C THR A 3 -4.75 -3.21 -36.65
N THR A 4 -3.75 -2.91 -35.82
CA THR A 4 -3.95 -2.12 -34.58
C THR A 4 -4.18 -0.64 -34.84
N CYS A 5 -3.53 -0.06 -35.86
CA CYS A 5 -3.71 1.36 -36.21
C CYS A 5 -5.12 1.65 -36.75
N ALA A 6 -5.68 0.74 -37.55
CA ALA A 6 -7.01 0.91 -38.15
C ALA A 6 -8.12 0.89 -37.08
N ALA A 7 -8.06 -0.07 -36.14
CA ALA A 7 -9.05 -0.20 -35.07
C ALA A 7 -9.10 1.01 -34.12
N VAL A 8 -7.96 1.68 -33.89
CA VAL A 8 -7.91 2.92 -33.10
C VAL A 8 -8.53 4.08 -33.87
N SER A 9 -8.25 4.20 -35.18
CA SER A 9 -8.79 5.28 -36.03
C SER A 9 -10.30 5.18 -36.30
N GLU A 10 -10.87 3.98 -36.20
CA GLU A 10 -12.30 3.74 -36.45
C GLU A 10 -13.17 3.88 -35.19
N SER A 11 -12.58 3.89 -34.00
CA SER A 11 -13.32 4.04 -32.74
C SER A 11 -13.79 5.49 -32.54
N PRO A 12 -15.11 5.77 -32.48
CA PRO A 12 -15.61 7.12 -32.22
C PRO A 12 -15.11 7.69 -30.89
N LEU A 13 -14.90 6.82 -29.88
CA LEU A 13 -14.40 7.19 -28.56
C LEU A 13 -12.94 7.65 -28.61
N LEU A 14 -12.08 6.96 -29.37
CA LEU A 14 -10.66 7.29 -29.48
C LEU A 14 -10.39 8.48 -30.41
N ARG A 15 -11.39 8.88 -31.22
CA ARG A 15 -11.35 10.11 -32.03
C ARG A 15 -11.62 11.39 -31.24
N LEU A 16 -12.14 11.30 -30.01
CA LEU A 16 -12.30 12.45 -29.12
C LEU A 16 -10.93 13.03 -28.75
N SER A 17 -10.89 14.28 -28.29
CA SER A 17 -9.66 14.83 -27.70
C SER A 17 -9.32 14.11 -26.38
N GLY A 18 -8.05 14.12 -25.98
CA GLY A 18 -7.62 13.46 -24.73
C GLY A 18 -8.32 14.04 -23.50
N GLU A 19 -8.61 15.34 -23.50
CA GLU A 19 -9.32 16.02 -22.41
C GLU A 19 -10.76 15.51 -22.28
N LEU A 20 -11.47 15.37 -23.39
CA LEU A 20 -12.82 14.81 -23.41
C LEU A 20 -12.81 13.34 -22.97
N ARG A 21 -11.82 12.56 -23.41
CA ARG A 21 -11.64 11.18 -22.93
C ARG A 21 -11.37 11.14 -21.44
N ASN A 22 -10.55 12.03 -20.90
CA ASN A 22 -10.29 12.09 -19.45
C ASN A 22 -11.54 12.42 -18.64
N VAL A 23 -12.44 13.29 -19.14
CA VAL A 23 -13.75 13.53 -18.51
C VAL A 23 -14.58 12.24 -18.49
N LEU A 24 -14.65 11.53 -19.62
CA LEU A 24 -15.36 10.25 -19.71
C LEU A 24 -14.74 9.18 -18.80
N TRP A 25 -13.41 9.08 -18.75
CA TRP A 25 -12.69 8.15 -17.89
C TRP A 25 -13.04 8.40 -16.42
N ARG A 26 -13.01 9.65 -15.95
CA ARG A 26 -13.36 10.01 -14.57
C ARG A 26 -14.79 9.59 -14.19
N LEU A 27 -15.75 9.77 -15.09
CA LEU A 27 -17.15 9.36 -14.86
C LEU A 27 -17.32 7.84 -14.66
N VAL A 28 -16.33 7.04 -15.06
CA VAL A 28 -16.39 5.57 -15.00
C VAL A 28 -15.45 4.99 -13.95
N VAL A 29 -14.24 5.55 -13.79
CA VAL A 29 -13.20 4.97 -12.92
C VAL A 29 -13.16 5.56 -11.52
N ILE A 30 -13.76 6.73 -11.29
CA ILE A 30 -13.81 7.31 -9.94
C ILE A 30 -15.00 6.73 -9.19
N GLN A 31 -14.75 6.27 -7.97
CA GLN A 31 -15.74 5.75 -7.03
C GLN A 31 -15.95 6.77 -5.91
N GLU A 32 -17.18 6.84 -5.37
CA GLU A 32 -17.49 7.71 -4.23
C GLU A 32 -16.86 7.18 -2.93
N ASP A 33 -16.88 5.85 -2.76
CA ASP A 33 -16.31 5.14 -1.63
C ASP A 33 -14.83 4.83 -1.83
N HIS A 34 -14.16 4.45 -0.74
CA HIS A 34 -12.80 3.95 -0.81
C HIS A 34 -12.70 2.67 -1.62
N VAL A 35 -11.69 2.62 -2.49
CA VAL A 35 -11.36 1.45 -3.28
C VAL A 35 -10.54 0.48 -2.42
N PRO A 36 -11.06 -0.71 -2.09
CA PRO A 36 -10.34 -1.66 -1.25
C PRO A 36 -9.16 -2.27 -2.01
N TYR A 37 -7.98 -2.27 -1.37
CA TYR A 37 -6.79 -2.91 -1.90
C TYR A 37 -6.29 -3.97 -0.93
N THR A 38 -6.27 -5.22 -1.38
CA THR A 38 -5.97 -6.39 -0.55
C THR A 38 -4.67 -7.08 -0.99
N ASN A 39 -4.35 -8.20 -0.35
CA ASN A 39 -3.21 -9.05 -0.72
C ASN A 39 -3.37 -9.72 -2.11
N THR A 40 -4.56 -9.68 -2.71
CA THR A 40 -4.79 -10.14 -4.09
C THR A 40 -4.87 -8.97 -5.09
N GLY A 41 -4.63 -7.73 -4.63
CA GLY A 41 -4.75 -6.52 -5.43
C GLY A 41 -6.10 -5.84 -5.28
N VAL A 42 -6.54 -5.22 -6.37
CA VAL A 42 -7.80 -4.45 -6.47
C VAL A 42 -8.62 -4.97 -7.64
N GLU A 43 -9.93 -4.94 -7.48
CA GLU A 43 -10.86 -5.14 -8.58
C GLU A 43 -10.88 -3.87 -9.45
N GLU A 44 -10.20 -3.94 -10.59
CA GLU A 44 -10.13 -2.82 -11.53
C GLU A 44 -11.45 -2.68 -12.29
N PRO A 45 -11.92 -1.44 -12.55
CA PRO A 45 -13.08 -1.22 -13.41
C PRO A 45 -12.86 -1.85 -14.79
N GLY A 46 -13.91 -2.44 -15.36
CA GLY A 46 -13.84 -3.13 -16.65
C GLY A 46 -13.23 -2.27 -17.76
N LEU A 47 -13.36 -0.94 -17.67
CA LEU A 47 -12.75 0.02 -18.58
C LEU A 47 -11.22 -0.12 -18.68
N LEU A 48 -10.53 -0.41 -17.57
CA LEU A 48 -9.08 -0.62 -17.56
C LEU A 48 -8.65 -1.95 -18.21
N LEU A 49 -9.60 -2.83 -18.50
CA LEU A 49 -9.38 -4.16 -19.08
C LEU A 49 -9.70 -4.21 -20.58
N VAL A 50 -10.29 -3.16 -21.15
CA VAL A 50 -10.76 -3.15 -22.55
C VAL A 50 -9.62 -3.23 -23.54
N CYS A 51 -8.67 -2.28 -23.49
CA CYS A 51 -7.52 -2.26 -24.39
C CYS A 51 -6.35 -1.46 -23.79
N HIS A 52 -5.15 -1.64 -24.36
CA HIS A 52 -3.94 -0.96 -23.89
C HIS A 52 -4.02 0.56 -23.96
N ALA A 53 -4.65 1.13 -24.99
CA ALA A 53 -4.76 2.59 -25.15
C ALA A 53 -5.60 3.21 -24.04
N THR A 54 -6.81 2.68 -23.80
CA THR A 54 -7.65 3.12 -22.69
C THR A 54 -6.97 2.92 -21.35
N ARG A 55 -6.32 1.77 -21.14
CA ARG A 55 -5.60 1.50 -19.89
C ARG A 55 -4.48 2.51 -19.65
N SER A 56 -3.71 2.89 -20.68
CA SER A 56 -2.63 3.87 -20.53
C SER A 56 -3.11 5.27 -20.15
N GLU A 57 -4.34 5.65 -20.52
CA GLU A 57 -4.91 6.94 -20.18
C GLU A 57 -5.64 6.93 -18.83
N ALA A 58 -6.45 5.90 -18.59
CA ALA A 58 -7.38 5.87 -17.46
C ALA A 58 -6.77 5.28 -16.17
N ALA A 59 -5.67 4.52 -16.24
CA ALA A 59 -5.10 3.89 -15.05
C ALA A 59 -4.54 4.92 -14.05
N SER A 60 -3.88 5.98 -14.53
CA SER A 60 -3.38 7.03 -13.65
C SER A 60 -4.52 7.76 -12.93
N ILE A 61 -5.62 8.04 -13.63
CA ILE A 61 -6.84 8.62 -13.05
C ILE A 61 -7.37 7.70 -11.95
N PHE A 62 -7.51 6.39 -12.23
CA PHE A 62 -8.00 5.44 -11.25
C PHE A 62 -7.12 5.38 -9.99
N TYR A 63 -5.80 5.21 -10.14
CA TYR A 63 -4.90 4.99 -9.00
C TYR A 63 -4.53 6.26 -8.23
N LEU A 64 -4.61 7.45 -8.85
CA LEU A 64 -4.23 8.72 -8.22
C LEU A 64 -5.42 9.53 -7.71
N GLU A 65 -6.58 9.45 -8.36
CA GLU A 65 -7.75 10.28 -7.99
C GLU A 65 -8.72 9.55 -7.05
N ASN A 66 -8.74 8.21 -7.04
CA ASN A 66 -9.51 7.47 -6.03
C ASN A 66 -8.80 7.41 -4.68
N LYS A 67 -9.58 7.35 -3.60
CA LYS A 67 -9.08 7.00 -2.28
C LYS A 67 -8.90 5.49 -2.18
N ILE A 68 -7.67 5.02 -2.10
CA ILE A 68 -7.33 3.60 -2.00
C ILE A 68 -7.21 3.23 -0.52
N LEU A 69 -8.02 2.28 -0.05
CA LEU A 69 -7.93 1.72 1.29
C LEU A 69 -7.11 0.43 1.26
N ALA A 70 -5.82 0.51 1.59
CA ALA A 70 -4.96 -0.64 1.67
C ALA A 70 -5.19 -1.41 2.98
N HIS A 71 -5.71 -2.63 2.86
CA HIS A 71 -5.93 -3.54 3.98
C HIS A 71 -4.62 -4.20 4.38
N VAL A 72 -4.26 -4.06 5.66
CA VAL A 72 -3.03 -4.58 6.25
C VAL A 72 -3.42 -5.46 7.45
N PRO A 73 -3.97 -6.66 7.20
CA PRO A 73 -4.40 -7.55 8.26
C PRO A 73 -3.19 -8.08 9.02
N SER A 74 -3.27 -8.09 10.34
CA SER A 74 -2.21 -8.59 11.23
C SER A 74 -0.83 -8.02 10.89
N TYR A 75 -0.78 -6.74 10.52
CA TYR A 75 0.44 -6.02 10.14
C TYR A 75 1.18 -6.62 8.92
N ASP A 76 0.53 -7.46 8.10
CA ASP A 76 1.11 -8.03 6.88
C ASP A 76 1.28 -6.96 5.79
N PRO A 77 2.51 -6.59 5.40
CA PRO A 77 2.74 -5.52 4.43
C PRO A 77 2.49 -5.93 2.98
N THR A 78 2.02 -7.15 2.70
CA THR A 78 1.90 -7.70 1.34
C THR A 78 1.08 -6.82 0.41
N SER A 79 -0.09 -6.33 0.83
CA SER A 79 -0.92 -5.40 0.04
C SER A 79 -0.16 -4.12 -0.34
N LEU A 80 0.64 -3.56 0.56
CA LEU A 80 1.44 -2.35 0.31
C LEU A 80 2.58 -2.61 -0.67
N VAL A 81 3.20 -3.79 -0.60
CA VAL A 81 4.24 -4.20 -1.56
C VAL A 81 3.65 -4.32 -2.96
N LEU A 82 2.50 -4.98 -3.09
CA LEU A 82 1.81 -5.13 -4.37
C LEU A 82 1.34 -3.78 -4.92
N LEU A 83 0.80 -2.91 -4.07
CA LEU A 83 0.40 -1.56 -4.46
C LEU A 83 1.59 -0.75 -4.96
N LYS A 84 2.73 -0.79 -4.26
CA LYS A 84 3.96 -0.13 -4.72
C LYS A 84 4.42 -0.67 -6.06
N GLN A 85 4.43 -1.99 -6.25
CA GLN A 85 4.79 -2.62 -7.52
C GLN A 85 3.86 -2.17 -8.65
N ARG A 86 2.56 -2.04 -8.36
CA ARG A 86 1.59 -1.54 -9.33
C ARG A 86 1.86 -0.09 -9.72
N PHE A 87 2.16 0.78 -8.75
CA PHE A 87 2.53 2.17 -9.02
C PHE A 87 3.82 2.27 -9.85
N LEU A 88 4.80 1.41 -9.58
CA LEU A 88 6.03 1.31 -10.40
C LEU A 88 5.73 0.88 -11.84
N ALA A 89 4.88 -0.14 -12.02
CA ALA A 89 4.53 -0.64 -13.35
C ALA A 89 3.74 0.37 -14.20
N LEU A 90 3.07 1.33 -13.55
CA LEU A 90 2.29 2.41 -14.18
C LEU A 90 3.05 3.74 -14.22
N ASP A 91 4.31 3.78 -13.80
CA ASP A 91 5.15 4.99 -13.71
C ASP A 91 4.53 6.12 -12.86
N LEU A 92 3.84 5.76 -11.77
CA LEU A 92 3.14 6.69 -10.87
C LEU A 92 3.96 7.08 -9.63
N THR A 93 5.27 6.81 -9.62
CA THR A 93 6.09 6.90 -8.40
C THR A 93 6.45 8.31 -7.94
N THR A 94 6.26 9.30 -8.81
CA THR A 94 6.46 10.72 -8.50
C THR A 94 5.21 11.37 -7.89
N ALA A 95 4.07 10.67 -7.91
CA ALA A 95 2.81 11.20 -7.42
C ALA A 95 2.75 11.19 -5.88
N ASP A 96 2.11 12.21 -5.31
CA ASP A 96 1.77 12.23 -3.90
C ASP A 96 0.82 11.05 -3.58
N HIS A 97 1.28 10.12 -2.74
CA HIS A 97 0.51 8.95 -2.32
C HIS A 97 -0.49 9.28 -1.19
N SER A 98 -0.95 10.52 -1.11
CA SER A 98 -1.97 10.98 -0.17
C SER A 98 -3.31 10.27 -0.38
N CYS A 99 -3.55 9.71 -1.56
CA CYS A 99 -4.72 8.89 -1.87
C CYS A 99 -4.75 7.52 -1.16
N ILE A 100 -3.65 7.07 -0.54
CA ILE A 100 -3.56 5.75 0.10
C ILE A 100 -3.84 5.85 1.60
N GLU A 101 -4.99 5.35 2.02
CA GLU A 101 -5.34 5.14 3.42
C GLU A 101 -5.03 3.71 3.86
N LEU A 102 -4.73 3.52 5.15
CA LEU A 102 -4.40 2.21 5.71
C LEU A 102 -5.53 1.72 6.61
N SER A 103 -6.01 0.51 6.35
CA SER A 103 -6.91 -0.21 7.26
C SER A 103 -6.12 -1.34 7.91
N ILE A 104 -5.75 -1.15 9.19
CA ILE A 104 -5.02 -2.15 9.96
C ILE A 104 -6.03 -2.87 10.85
N GLY A 105 -6.15 -4.18 10.68
CA GLY A 105 -7.09 -5.02 11.44
C GLY A 105 -6.50 -6.40 11.75
N GLY A 106 -7.28 -7.28 12.36
CA GLY A 106 -6.85 -8.64 12.68
C GLY A 106 -6.04 -8.78 13.97
N ALA A 107 -5.53 -9.99 14.20
CA ALA A 107 -4.74 -10.33 15.39
C ALA A 107 -3.33 -9.74 15.31
N ALA A 108 -2.71 -9.46 16.46
CA ALA A 108 -1.30 -9.06 16.49
C ALA A 108 -0.40 -10.18 15.93
N ASP A 109 0.54 -9.83 15.05
CA ASP A 109 1.56 -10.73 14.53
C ASP A 109 2.91 -10.01 14.50
N TRP A 110 3.81 -10.44 15.38
CA TRP A 110 5.15 -9.86 15.49
C TRP A 110 5.99 -10.07 14.23
N SER A 111 5.90 -11.25 13.60
CA SER A 111 6.68 -11.56 12.41
C SER A 111 6.31 -10.61 11.27
N ASN A 112 5.02 -10.35 11.09
CA ASN A 112 4.54 -9.45 10.05
C ASN A 112 4.90 -7.99 10.34
N LEU A 113 4.73 -7.52 11.59
CA LEU A 113 5.16 -6.18 11.98
C LEU A 113 6.68 -6.00 11.76
N GLN A 114 7.49 -6.98 12.14
CA GLN A 114 8.94 -6.94 11.95
C GLN A 114 9.32 -6.93 10.45
N LYS A 115 8.62 -7.70 9.60
CA LYS A 115 8.79 -7.63 8.14
C LYS A 115 8.48 -6.22 7.62
N TRP A 116 7.37 -5.62 8.04
CA TRP A 116 7.00 -4.27 7.60
C TRP A 116 8.03 -3.23 8.05
N LEU A 117 8.47 -3.27 9.31
CA LEU A 117 9.53 -2.39 9.81
C LEU A 117 10.84 -2.57 9.02
N LYS A 118 11.21 -3.81 8.66
CA LYS A 118 12.39 -4.07 7.80
C LYS A 118 12.26 -3.43 6.43
N LEU A 119 11.07 -3.47 5.82
CA LEU A 119 10.81 -2.84 4.54
C LEU A 119 10.92 -1.32 4.62
N ILE A 120 10.54 -0.72 5.75
CA ILE A 120 10.73 0.72 6.00
C ILE A 120 12.21 1.06 6.19
N PHE A 121 12.93 0.27 6.99
CA PHE A 121 14.37 0.43 7.21
C PHE A 121 15.17 0.40 5.92
N THR A 122 14.85 -0.53 5.02
CA THR A 122 15.52 -0.70 3.73
C THR A 122 14.99 0.24 2.63
N ASN A 123 14.06 1.14 2.96
CA ASN A 123 13.37 2.04 2.01
C ASN A 123 12.58 1.29 0.91
N ALA A 124 12.34 -0.01 1.07
CA ALA A 124 11.50 -0.80 0.20
C ALA A 124 10.03 -0.38 0.32
N LEU A 125 9.58 0.09 1.48
CA LEU A 125 8.30 0.77 1.67
C LEU A 125 8.52 2.13 2.35
N ARG A 126 7.54 3.02 2.18
CA ARG A 126 7.50 4.34 2.85
C ARG A 126 6.24 4.56 3.67
N ARG A 127 5.13 3.91 3.29
CA ARG A 127 3.84 4.04 3.97
C ARG A 127 3.90 3.34 5.33
N LYS A 128 3.48 4.05 6.37
CA LYS A 128 3.47 3.65 7.77
C LYS A 128 2.08 3.90 8.36
N PRO A 129 1.70 3.21 9.44
CA PRO A 129 0.46 3.50 10.16
C PRO A 129 0.36 4.99 10.53
N THR A 130 -0.77 5.59 10.20
CA THR A 130 -1.19 6.90 10.70
C THR A 130 -2.46 6.66 11.49
N TYR A 131 -2.41 6.99 12.78
CA TYR A 131 -3.57 6.92 13.66
C TYR A 131 -4.04 8.34 13.96
N ASP A 132 -5.33 8.46 14.25
CA ASP A 132 -5.97 9.73 14.60
C ASP A 132 -5.64 10.15 16.05
N SER A 133 -6.34 11.17 16.56
CA SER A 133 -6.12 11.70 17.91
C SER A 133 -6.52 10.75 19.04
N GLN A 134 -7.16 9.61 18.77
CA GLN A 134 -7.58 8.62 19.78
C GLN A 134 -6.72 7.35 19.76
N THR A 135 -5.41 7.49 19.54
CA THR A 135 -4.44 6.39 19.63
C THR A 135 -4.44 5.70 20.98
N THR A 136 -4.58 4.38 20.97
CA THR A 136 -4.26 3.54 22.12
C THR A 136 -2.75 3.61 22.46
N VAL A 137 -2.38 3.21 23.68
CA VAL A 137 -0.97 3.10 24.10
C VAL A 137 -0.21 2.14 23.17
N GLN A 138 -0.86 1.03 22.77
CA GLN A 138 -0.28 0.06 21.85
C GLN A 138 0.06 0.69 20.49
N GLU A 139 -0.89 1.42 19.90
CA GLU A 139 -0.69 2.08 18.60
C GLU A 139 0.38 3.17 18.69
N SER A 140 0.43 3.91 19.80
CA SER A 140 1.49 4.89 20.06
C SER A 140 2.88 4.25 20.09
N ILE A 141 3.02 3.10 20.74
CA ILE A 141 4.28 2.33 20.72
C ILE A 141 4.62 1.93 19.29
N ILE A 142 3.68 1.33 18.55
CA ILE A 142 3.90 0.88 17.17
C ILE A 142 4.34 2.04 16.26
N VAL A 143 3.67 3.19 16.33
CA VAL A 143 4.08 4.41 15.62
C VAL A 143 5.49 4.84 16.03
N GLY A 144 5.82 4.75 17.31
CA GLY A 144 7.16 4.96 17.84
C GLY A 144 8.20 4.05 17.18
N MET A 145 7.89 2.75 17.01
CA MET A 145 8.76 1.79 16.32
C MET A 145 9.02 2.23 14.86
N PHE A 146 7.97 2.59 14.12
CA PHE A 146 8.11 3.08 12.74
C PHE A 146 8.93 4.36 12.66
N ARG A 147 8.74 5.31 13.59
CA ARG A 147 9.52 6.56 13.65
C ARG A 147 10.99 6.27 13.94
N MET A 148 11.27 5.39 14.91
CA MET A 148 12.63 4.97 15.27
C MET A 148 13.35 4.33 14.08
N VAL A 149 12.72 3.35 13.43
CA VAL A 149 13.30 2.68 12.26
C VAL A 149 13.52 3.65 11.09
N THR A 150 12.62 4.60 10.90
CA THR A 150 12.79 5.65 9.88
C THR A 150 13.99 6.56 10.18
N ALA A 151 14.22 6.91 11.45
CA ALA A 151 15.33 7.75 11.87
C ALA A 151 16.69 7.05 11.79
N MET A 152 16.73 5.73 12.03
CA MET A 152 17.93 4.90 11.93
C MET A 152 18.30 4.54 10.48
N ARG A 153 17.40 4.79 9.53
CA ARG A 153 17.63 4.50 8.11
C ARG A 153 18.80 5.35 7.57
N GLY A 154 19.70 4.71 6.83
CA GLY A 154 20.83 5.38 6.19
C GLY A 154 22.00 5.67 7.14
N GLN A 155 21.89 5.31 8.41
CA GLN A 155 23.02 5.25 9.32
C GLN A 155 23.79 3.93 9.12
N GLU A 156 25.03 3.85 9.60
CA GLU A 156 25.86 2.63 9.59
C GLU A 156 25.36 1.54 10.55
N MET A 157 24.06 1.48 10.82
CA MET A 157 23.44 0.48 11.68
C MET A 157 23.02 -0.75 10.86
N SER A 158 23.31 -1.93 11.38
CA SER A 158 22.79 -3.18 10.81
C SER A 158 21.33 -3.41 11.23
N TRP A 159 20.54 -4.04 10.36
CA TRP A 159 19.18 -4.49 10.71
C TRP A 159 19.17 -5.40 11.94
N LYS A 160 20.24 -6.18 12.18
CA LYS A 160 20.36 -7.06 13.35
C LYS A 160 20.27 -6.27 14.67
N LEU A 161 20.94 -5.11 14.74
CA LEU A 161 20.90 -4.24 15.91
C LEU A 161 19.54 -3.55 16.07
N VAL A 162 18.93 -3.12 14.97
CA VAL A 162 17.58 -2.55 15.00
C VAL A 162 16.57 -3.60 15.47
N ALA A 163 16.66 -4.83 14.98
CA ALA A 163 15.79 -5.93 15.37
C ALA A 163 15.90 -6.29 16.86
N SER A 164 17.11 -6.24 17.45
CA SER A 164 17.25 -6.46 18.89
C SER A 164 16.56 -5.37 19.72
N LEU A 165 16.67 -4.10 19.32
CA LEU A 165 15.96 -2.99 19.99
C LEU A 165 14.44 -3.12 19.87
N LEU A 166 13.96 -3.57 18.72
CA LEU A 166 12.52 -3.82 18.50
C LEU A 166 12.01 -4.98 19.37
N GLU A 167 12.83 -6.02 19.61
CA GLU A 167 12.44 -7.13 20.48
C GLU A 167 12.23 -6.70 21.94
N ASP A 168 13.00 -5.73 22.43
CA ASP A 168 12.74 -5.14 23.75
C ASP A 168 11.39 -4.39 23.79
N GLN A 169 11.04 -3.70 22.71
CA GLN A 169 9.73 -3.04 22.57
C GLN A 169 8.58 -4.05 22.45
N ARG A 170 8.82 -5.21 21.83
CA ARG A 170 7.84 -6.32 21.78
C ARG A 170 7.47 -6.80 23.18
N ARG A 171 8.43 -6.89 24.10
CA ARG A 171 8.14 -7.29 25.50
C ARG A 171 7.15 -6.32 26.15
N THR A 172 7.33 -5.03 25.93
CA THR A 172 6.36 -4.01 26.39
C THR A 172 4.99 -4.19 25.75
N LEU A 173 4.94 -4.48 24.44
CA LEU A 173 3.67 -4.77 23.75
C LEU A 173 2.98 -6.03 24.31
N ALA A 174 3.74 -7.08 24.65
CA ALA A 174 3.22 -8.31 25.23
C ALA A 174 2.58 -8.10 26.62
N LEU A 175 3.14 -7.21 27.44
CA LEU A 175 2.54 -6.82 28.71
C LEU A 175 1.21 -6.09 28.54
N LEU A 176 1.03 -5.33 27.46
CA LEU A 176 -0.19 -4.59 27.17
C LEU A 176 -1.27 -5.45 26.52
N ARG A 177 -0.88 -6.44 25.70
CA ARG A 177 -1.82 -7.32 25.00
C ARG A 177 -1.19 -8.71 24.75
N PRO A 178 -1.85 -9.79 25.19
CA PRO A 178 -1.36 -11.18 25.05
C PRO A 178 -1.03 -11.61 23.61
N GLY A 179 -1.61 -10.96 22.60
CA GLY A 179 -1.37 -11.28 21.19
C GLY A 179 0.06 -11.02 20.68
N TRP A 180 0.91 -10.33 21.44
CA TRP A 180 2.32 -10.07 21.09
C TRP A 180 3.31 -11.05 21.73
N GLU A 181 2.82 -12.01 22.51
CA GLU A 181 3.65 -12.96 23.26
C GLU A 181 4.65 -13.70 22.37
N LEU A 182 5.77 -14.09 22.98
CA LEU A 182 6.66 -15.09 22.41
C LEU A 182 5.85 -16.38 22.32
N LYS A 183 5.71 -16.96 21.13
CA LYS A 183 5.30 -18.35 21.02
C LYS A 183 6.32 -19.12 21.85
N SER A 184 5.92 -19.57 23.04
CA SER A 184 6.71 -20.49 23.83
C SER A 184 7.05 -21.64 22.88
N ALA A 185 8.32 -21.96 22.75
CA ALA A 185 8.73 -23.16 22.06
C ALA A 185 7.99 -24.30 22.74
N THR A 186 6.93 -24.81 22.11
CA THR A 186 6.38 -26.12 22.43
C THR A 186 7.48 -27.11 22.11
N HIS A 187 8.27 -27.41 23.14
CA HIS A 187 9.01 -28.65 23.21
C HIS A 187 7.97 -29.77 23.31
N GLU A 188 7.66 -30.38 22.18
CA GLU A 188 7.28 -31.80 22.11
C GLU A 188 8.52 -32.60 21.68
#